data_AF-P79661-F1
#
_entry.id   AF-P79661-F1
#
_cell.length_a   1.000
_cell.length_b   1.000
_cell.length_c   1.000
_cell.angle_alpha   90.00
_cell.angle_beta   90.00
_cell.angle_gamma   90.00
#
_symmetry.space_group_name_H-M   'P 1'
#
loop_
_entity.id
_entity.type
_entity.pdbx_description
1 polymer ?
#
loop_
_entity_poly.entity_id
_entity_poly.type
_entity_poly.pdbx_seq_one_letter_code
_entity_poly.pdbx_strand_id
1 'polypeptide(L)' 'VRPSVSLLQKTPSSPVTCHATGFYPSGVMVSWQKDGQEQHEDVENGEILPNGDGTFQKSTQLKVTPEEWKNNKY' A
#
# COMPACT_ATOMS: atom_id res chain seq x y z
N VAL A 1 2.58 -18.22 3.60
CA VAL A 1 3.71 -17.54 2.89
C VAL A 1 3.64 -16.06 3.20
N ARG A 2 4.78 -15.41 3.50
CA ARG A 2 4.81 -13.96 3.83
C ARG A 2 4.72 -13.13 2.54
N PRO A 3 4.05 -11.95 2.56
CA PRO A 3 3.98 -11.08 1.40
C PRO A 3 5.37 -10.52 1.05
N SER A 4 5.62 -10.36 -0.25
CA SER A 4 6.59 -9.40 -0.76
C SER A 4 5.89 -8.06 -0.90
N VAL A 5 6.54 -6.98 -0.46
CA VAL A 5 5.96 -5.62 -0.44
C VAL A 5 6.85 -4.67 -1.22
N SER A 6 6.24 -3.83 -2.04
CA SER A 6 6.91 -2.76 -2.78
C SER A 6 6.11 -1.46 -2.70
N LEU A 7 6.85 -0.34 -2.61
CA LEU A 7 6.29 1.00 -2.78
C LEU A 7 6.55 1.46 -4.21
N LEU A 8 5.48 1.80 -4.92
CA LEU A 8 5.51 2.19 -6.31
C LEU A 8 5.00 3.62 -6.43
N GLN A 9 5.79 4.48 -7.06
CA GLN A 9 5.40 5.86 -7.34
C GLN A 9 5.92 6.22 -8.73
N LYS A 10 5.03 6.71 -9.60
CA LYS A 10 5.39 7.04 -11.00
C LYS A 10 6.16 8.35 -11.11
N THR A 11 5.68 9.39 -10.43
CA THR A 11 6.29 10.73 -10.32
C THR A 11 6.16 11.22 -8.89
N PRO A 12 6.97 12.20 -8.43
CA PRO A 12 6.86 12.74 -7.08
C PRO A 12 5.46 13.26 -6.69
N SER A 13 4.65 13.66 -7.68
CA SER A 13 3.26 14.13 -7.51
C SER A 13 2.20 13.06 -7.74
N SER A 14 2.59 11.84 -8.13
CA SER A 14 1.66 10.71 -8.26
C SER A 14 1.34 10.13 -6.88
N PRO A 15 0.15 9.54 -6.68
CA PRO A 15 -0.14 8.73 -5.51
C PRO A 15 0.90 7.62 -5.32
N VAL A 16 1.14 7.26 -4.06
CA VAL A 16 2.05 6.18 -3.70
C VAL A 16 1.24 4.90 -3.55
N THR A 17 1.64 3.86 -4.25
CA THR A 17 1.01 2.54 -4.16
C THR A 17 1.86 1.60 -3.31
N CYS A 18 1.29 1.07 -2.24
CA CYS A 18 1.82 -0.11 -1.57
C CYS A 18 1.24 -1.35 -2.25
N HIS A 19 2.09 -2.20 -2.83
CA HIS A 19 1.70 -3.47 -3.44
C HIS A 19 2.24 -4.62 -2.59
N ALA A 20 1.34 -5.43 -2.06
CA ALA A 20 1.66 -6.67 -1.36
C ALA A 20 1.25 -7.85 -2.25
N THR A 21 2.14 -8.81 -2.47
CA THR A 21 1.88 -9.99 -3.31
C THR A 21 2.61 -11.23 -2.81
N GLY A 22 2.18 -12.42 -3.24
CA GLY A 22 2.80 -13.69 -2.88
C GLY A 22 2.41 -14.21 -1.50
N PHE A 23 1.36 -13.65 -0.88
CA PHE A 23 0.92 -14.07 0.45
C PHE A 23 -0.12 -15.19 0.41
N TYR A 24 -0.12 -16.00 1.47
CA TYR A 24 -1.11 -17.05 1.71
C TYR A 24 -1.18 -17.35 3.22
N PRO A 25 -2.36 -17.50 3.84
CA PRO A 25 -3.72 -17.46 3.25
C PRO A 25 -4.13 -16.05 2.77
N SER A 26 -5.35 -15.89 2.23
CA SER A 26 -5.81 -14.64 1.61
C SER A 26 -5.95 -13.45 2.57
N GLY A 27 -6.02 -13.69 3.88
CA GLY A 27 -6.17 -12.64 4.88
C GLY A 27 -4.92 -11.76 4.97
N VAL A 28 -5.04 -10.49 4.58
CA VAL A 28 -3.99 -9.47 4.75
C VAL A 28 -4.62 -8.13 5.13
N MET A 29 -3.91 -7.38 5.97
CA MET A 29 -4.23 -5.99 6.30
C MET A 29 -3.07 -5.12 5.86
N VAL A 30 -3.38 -4.03 5.16
CA VAL A 30 -2.41 -3.03 4.72
C VAL A 30 -2.96 -1.68 5.18
N SER A 31 -2.22 -0.99 6.03
CA SER A 31 -2.57 0.35 6.51
C SER A 31 -1.39 1.29 6.32
N TRP A 32 -1.71 2.57 6.16
CA TRP A 32 -0.74 3.64 6.12
C TRP A 32 -0.63 4.26 7.50
N GLN A 33 0.56 4.73 7.86
CA GLN A 33 0.75 5.53 9.05
C GLN A 33 1.28 6.89 8.66
N LYS A 34 0.89 7.92 9.40
CA LYS A 34 1.47 9.25 9.33
C LYS A 34 1.93 9.60 10.74
N ASP A 35 3.23 9.74 10.91
CA ASP A 35 3.88 10.04 12.19
C ASP A 35 3.48 9.07 13.33
N GLY A 36 3.34 7.79 12.96
CA GLY A 36 2.99 6.70 13.88
C GLY A 36 1.49 6.57 14.19
N GLN A 37 0.63 7.38 13.58
CA GLN A 37 -0.83 7.27 13.69
C GLN A 37 -1.41 6.67 12.40
N GLU A 38 -2.42 5.82 12.53
CA GLU A 38 -3.06 5.21 11.36
C GLU A 38 -3.76 6.28 10.51
N GLN A 39 -3.44 6.27 9.21
CA GLN A 39 -3.95 7.20 8.22
C GLN A 39 -5.08 6.53 7.45
N HIS A 40 -6.27 7.13 7.53
CA HIS A 40 -7.45 6.69 6.77
C HIS A 40 -7.83 7.69 5.67
N GLU A 41 -7.52 8.97 5.84
CA GLU A 41 -7.80 9.99 4.83
C GLU A 41 -6.88 9.79 3.62
N ASP A 42 -7.42 10.00 2.42
CA ASP A 42 -6.70 9.89 1.16
C ASP A 42 -6.12 8.50 0.84
N VAL A 43 -6.57 7.48 1.57
CA VAL A 43 -6.23 6.07 1.34
C VAL A 43 -7.31 5.38 0.53
N GLU A 44 -6.93 4.83 -0.62
CA GLU A 44 -7.77 3.94 -1.43
C GLU A 44 -7.34 2.48 -1.24
N ASN A 45 -8.24 1.67 -0.70
CA ASN A 45 -8.00 0.24 -0.46
C ASN A 45 -8.45 -0.60 -1.66
N GLY A 46 -7.50 -1.29 -2.30
CA GLY A 46 -7.81 -2.27 -3.34
C GLY A 46 -8.31 -3.59 -2.78
N GLU A 47 -8.95 -4.39 -3.63
CA GLU A 47 -9.41 -5.74 -3.30
C GLU A 47 -8.24 -6.73 -3.15
N ILE A 48 -8.51 -7.88 -2.54
CA ILE A 48 -7.58 -9.01 -2.55
C ILE A 48 -7.83 -9.81 -3.82
N LEU A 49 -6.80 -10.00 -4.63
CA LEU A 49 -6.86 -10.68 -5.92
C LEU A 49 -5.98 -11.94 -5.91
N PRO A 50 -6.34 -13.02 -6.63
CA PRO A 50 -5.50 -14.21 -6.78
C PRO A 50 -4.37 -14.00 -7.81
N ASN A 51 -3.22 -14.65 -7.61
CA ASN A 51 -2.05 -14.59 -8.51
C ASN A 51 -1.96 -15.74 -9.53
N GLY A 52 -2.87 -16.73 -9.46
CA GLY A 52 -2.86 -17.90 -10.35
C GLY A 52 -1.89 -19.01 -9.94
N ASP A 53 -0.92 -18.72 -9.07
CA ASP A 53 0.03 -19.66 -8.47
C ASP A 53 -0.43 -20.20 -7.09
N GLY A 54 -1.67 -19.89 -6.68
CA GLY A 54 -2.23 -20.23 -5.38
C GLY A 54 -1.98 -19.19 -4.28
N THR A 55 -1.26 -18.10 -4.57
CA THR A 55 -1.07 -16.95 -3.67
C THR A 55 -2.01 -15.79 -4.01
N PHE A 56 -1.98 -14.76 -3.18
CA PHE A 56 -2.83 -13.57 -3.29
C PHE A 56 -1.99 -12.28 -3.35
N GLN A 57 -2.64 -11.22 -3.82
CA GLN A 57 -2.12 -9.87 -3.86
C GLN A 57 -3.17 -8.84 -3.40
N LYS A 58 -2.71 -7.68 -2.94
CA LYS A 58 -3.54 -6.51 -2.59
C LYS A 58 -2.71 -5.25 -2.80
N SER A 59 -3.35 -4.19 -3.28
CA SER A 59 -2.74 -2.86 -3.39
C SER A 59 -3.52 -1.82 -2.61
N THR A 60 -2.83 -0.87 -1.99
CA THR A 60 -3.43 0.32 -1.38
C THR A 60 -2.72 1.56 -1.89
N GLN A 61 -3.47 2.63 -2.19
CA GLN A 61 -2.90 3.88 -2.69
C GLN A 61 -3.09 4.99 -1.65
N LEU A 62 -2.06 5.79 -1.43
CA LEU A 62 -2.11 7.02 -0.64
C LEU A 62 -1.95 8.22 -1.58
N LYS A 63 -2.94 9.09 -1.62
CA LYS A 63 -2.81 10.40 -2.29
C LYS A 63 -2.14 11.35 -1.30
N VAL A 64 -0.99 11.88 -1.69
CA VAL A 64 -0.18 12.76 -0.84
C VAL A 64 0.60 13.69 -1.74
N THR A 65 0.71 14.95 -1.31
CA THR A 65 1.54 15.92 -2.05
C THR A 65 3.03 15.67 -1.80
N PRO A 66 3.92 16.07 -2.73
CA PRO A 66 5.36 15.96 -2.51
C PRO A 66 5.85 16.70 -1.25
N GLU A 67 5.17 17.77 -0.86
CA GLU A 67 5.49 18.56 0.34
C GLU A 67 5.10 17.81 1.61
N GLU A 68 3.88 17.26 1.66
CA GLU A 68 3.44 16.44 2.79
C GLU A 68 4.32 15.20 2.97
N TRP A 69 4.66 14.51 1.89
CA TRP A 69 5.56 13.35 1.94
C TRP A 69 6.93 13.68 2.54
N LYS A 70 7.47 14.87 2.24
CA LYS A 70 8.75 15.33 2.78
C LYS A 70 8.67 15.78 4.25
N ASN A 71 7.53 16.34 4.65
CA ASN A 71 7.36 16.98 5.96
C ASN A 71 6.87 16.02 7.05
N ASN A 72 6.35 14.85 6.67
CA ASN A 72 5.82 13.86 7.61
C ASN A 72 6.50 12.50 7.40
N LYS A 73 6.45 11.64 8.42
CA LYS A 73 6.95 10.26 8.30
C LYS A 73 5.79 9.33 7.95
N TYR A 74 5.80 8.83 6.72
CA TYR A 74 4.89 7.81 6.21
C TYR A 74 5.51 6.41 6.23
#